data_AF-A0A1G8D7W7-F1
#
_entry.id   AF-A0A1G8D7W7-F1
#
_cell.length_a   1.000
_cell.length_b   1.000
_cell.length_c   1.000
_cell.angle_alpha   90.00
_cell.angle_beta   90.00
_cell.angle_gamma   90.00
#
_symmetry.space_group_name_H-M   'P 1'
#
loop_
_entity.id
_entity.type
_entity.pdbx_description
1 polymer ?
#
loop_
_entity_poly.entity_id
_entity_poly.type
_entity_poly.pdbx_seq_one_letter_code
_entity_poly.pdbx_strand_id
1 'polypeptide(L)'
;MSKNSREGVKHAIQELAMGNYRSYPEEYGVQIEDTAANVQSLAKGYWDSREVKEIQRDEKLGIRLDDYKQWTQEAFVAFMKNNEYSLS
;
A
#
# COMPACT_ATOMS: atom_id res chain seq x y z
N MET A 1 13.54 -4.86 -9.21
CA MET A 1 13.99 -3.46 -9.11
C MET A 1 14.82 -3.28 -7.85
N SER A 2 15.84 -2.41 -7.87
CA SER A 2 16.63 -2.13 -6.67
C SER A 2 15.75 -1.45 -5.62
N LYS A 3 15.69 -2.00 -4.39
CA LYS A 3 14.94 -1.41 -3.27
C LYS A 3 15.57 -0.10 -2.74
N ASN A 4 16.59 0.42 -3.42
CA ASN A 4 17.31 1.66 -3.06
C ASN A 4 16.91 2.87 -3.91
N SER A 5 15.77 2.82 -4.60
CA SER A 5 15.17 3.96 -5.30
C SER A 5 13.74 4.17 -4.82
N ARG A 6 13.21 5.40 -4.98
CA ARG A 6 11.80 5.69 -4.66
C ARG A 6 10.85 4.75 -5.38
N GLU A 7 11.10 4.49 -6.66
CA GLU A 7 10.30 3.57 -7.46
C GLU A 7 10.37 2.14 -6.93
N GLY A 8 11.55 1.66 -6.53
CA GLY A 8 11.71 0.34 -5.94
C GLY A 8 10.96 0.18 -4.61
N VAL A 9 10.96 1.22 -3.76
CA VAL A 9 10.20 1.23 -2.51
C VAL A 9 8.70 1.28 -2.78
N LYS A 10 8.26 2.14 -3.71
CA LYS A 10 6.87 2.22 -4.16
C LYS A 10 6.34 0.85 -4.56
N HIS A 11 7.04 0.15 -5.46
CA HIS A 11 6.62 -1.16 -5.92
C HIS A 11 6.52 -2.17 -4.77
N ALA A 12 7.49 -2.18 -3.84
CA ALA A 12 7.44 -3.09 -2.69
C ALA A 12 6.23 -2.81 -1.77
N ILE A 13 5.90 -1.53 -1.53
CA ILE A 13 4.72 -1.15 -0.74
C ILE A 13 3.43 -1.55 -1.46
N GLN A 14 3.36 -1.39 -2.78
CA GLN A 14 2.19 -1.78 -3.57
C GLN A 14 1.97 -3.30 -3.56
N GLU A 15 3.04 -4.10 -3.70
CA GLU A 15 2.96 -5.56 -3.59
C GLU A 15 2.46 -6.01 -2.21
N LEU A 16 2.97 -5.40 -1.15
CA LEU A 16 2.56 -5.70 0.22
C LEU A 16 1.08 -5.33 0.46
N ALA A 17 0.66 -4.17 -0.03
CA ALA A 17 -0.73 -3.71 0.04
C ALA A 17 -1.67 -4.64 -0.74
N MET A 18 -1.34 -5.01 -1.98
CA MET A 18 -2.13 -5.96 -2.77
C MET A 18 -2.27 -7.33 -2.08
N GLY A 19 -1.22 -7.78 -1.39
CA GLY A 19 -1.28 -8.98 -0.55
C GLY A 19 -2.32 -8.86 0.55
N ASN A 20 -2.32 -7.74 1.29
CA ASN A 20 -3.31 -7.50 2.35
C ASN A 20 -4.75 -7.41 1.82
N TYR A 21 -4.97 -6.69 0.73
CA TYR A 21 -6.31 -6.57 0.15
C TYR A 21 -6.91 -7.91 -0.30
N ARG A 22 -6.05 -8.84 -0.77
CA ARG A 22 -6.47 -10.20 -1.14
C ARG A 22 -6.73 -11.09 0.07
N SER A 23 -5.97 -10.91 1.15
CA SER A 23 -6.07 -11.74 2.35
C SER A 23 -7.25 -11.37 3.24
N TYR A 24 -7.71 -10.11 3.18
CA TYR A 24 -8.79 -9.58 4.02
C TYR A 24 -9.89 -8.92 3.17
N PRO A 25 -10.57 -9.68 2.28
CA PRO A 25 -11.62 -9.12 1.41
C PRO A 25 -12.78 -8.47 2.20
N GLU A 26 -13.01 -8.88 3.43
CA GLU A 26 -13.99 -8.32 4.38
C GLU A 26 -13.61 -6.93 4.92
N GLU A 27 -12.37 -6.48 4.72
CA GLU A 27 -11.89 -5.14 5.09
C GLU A 27 -11.70 -4.22 3.87
N TYR A 28 -11.55 -4.79 2.67
CA TYR A 28 -11.15 -4.06 1.45
C TYR A 28 -12.06 -4.30 0.22
N GLY A 29 -13.16 -5.04 0.37
CA GLY A 29 -14.17 -5.26 -0.67
C GLY A 29 -14.99 -4.03 -1.09
N VAL A 30 -15.73 -4.18 -2.19
CA VAL A 30 -16.46 -3.11 -2.91
C VAL A 30 -17.62 -2.48 -2.12
N GLN A 31 -18.13 -3.17 -1.09
CA GLN A 31 -19.35 -2.77 -0.36
C GLN A 31 -19.08 -2.34 1.09
N ILE A 32 -17.83 -2.03 1.43
CA ILE A 32 -17.45 -1.67 2.80
C ILE A 32 -17.33 -0.14 2.89
N GLU A 33 -18.14 0.46 3.75
CA GLU A 33 -18.17 1.92 3.96
C GLU A 33 -16.82 2.46 4.48
N ASP A 34 -16.09 1.64 5.24
CA ASP A 34 -14.84 2.02 5.91
C ASP A 34 -13.57 1.73 5.08
N THR A 35 -13.67 1.24 3.84
CA THR A 35 -12.49 0.81 3.06
C THR A 35 -11.44 1.92 2.90
N ALA A 36 -11.87 3.17 2.72
CA ALA A 36 -10.96 4.31 2.64
C ALA A 36 -10.16 4.49 3.94
N ALA A 37 -10.81 4.36 5.10
CA ALA A 37 -10.16 4.43 6.41
C ALA A 37 -9.22 3.23 6.63
N ASN A 38 -9.61 2.03 6.17
CA ASN A 38 -8.78 0.82 6.26
C ASN A 38 -7.50 0.95 5.42
N VAL A 39 -7.59 1.45 4.19
CA VAL A 39 -6.42 1.69 3.33
C VAL A 39 -5.44 2.71 3.95
N GLN A 40 -5.97 3.78 4.56
CA GLN A 40 -5.13 4.76 5.26
C GLN A 40 -4.49 4.18 6.52
N SER A 41 -5.24 3.36 7.27
CA SER A 41 -4.75 2.68 8.48
C SER A 41 -3.66 1.67 8.14
N LEU A 42 -3.80 0.93 7.04
CA LEU A 42 -2.80 0.00 6.53
C LEU A 42 -1.49 0.72 6.20
N ALA A 43 -1.57 1.86 5.49
CA ALA A 43 -0.39 2.67 5.15
C ALA A 43 0.35 3.15 6.40
N LYS A 44 -0.40 3.61 7.41
CA LYS A 44 0.16 4.02 8.70
C LYS A 44 0.80 2.83 9.43
N GLY A 45 0.16 1.66 9.40
CA GLY A 45 0.72 0.42 9.96
C GLY A 45 2.09 0.09 9.37
N TYR A 46 2.22 0.11 8.04
CA TYR A 46 3.52 -0.09 7.38
C TYR A 46 4.56 0.97 7.74
N TRP A 47 4.14 2.24 7.85
CA TRP A 47 5.04 3.33 8.20
C TRP A 47 5.58 3.22 9.63
N ASP A 48 4.70 2.86 10.58
CA ASP A 48 5.03 2.72 11.99
C ASP A 48 5.85 1.45 12.27
N SER A 49 5.73 0.42 11.42
CA SER A 49 6.43 -0.87 11.58
C SER A 49 7.77 -0.96 10.85
N ARG A 50 8.27 0.14 10.26
CA ARG A 50 9.53 0.13 9.50
C ARG A 50 10.72 -0.21 10.39
N GLU A 51 11.62 -1.04 9.87
CA GLU A 51 12.90 -1.30 10.52
C GLU A 51 13.84 -0.09 10.39
N VAL A 52 14.85 0.02 11.26
CA VAL A 52 15.85 1.10 11.26
C VAL A 52 16.48 1.31 9.87
N LYS A 53 16.80 0.22 9.16
CA LYS A 53 17.38 0.28 7.80
C LYS A 53 16.42 0.90 6.78
N GLU A 54 15.12 0.74 6.98
CA GLU A 54 14.07 1.25 6.11
C GLU A 54 13.79 2.72 6.41
N ILE A 55 13.80 3.11 7.69
CA ILE A 55 13.74 4.51 8.12
C ILE A 55 14.88 5.29 7.46
N GLN A 56 16.12 4.82 7.59
CA GLN A 56 17.30 5.48 6.99
C GLN A 56 17.22 5.57 5.47
N ARG A 57 16.76 4.49 4.81
CA ARG A 57 16.55 4.47 3.36
C ARG A 57 15.52 5.52 2.96
N ASP A 58 14.38 5.56 3.64
CA ASP A 58 13.27 6.45 3.32
C ASP A 58 13.67 7.92 3.54
N GLU A 59 14.37 8.22 4.63
CA GLU A 59 14.94 9.55 4.87
C GLU A 59 15.88 9.99 3.75
N LYS A 60 16.80 9.11 3.34
CA LYS A 60 17.73 9.37 2.22
C LYS A 60 17.01 9.61 0.89
N LEU A 61 15.86 8.96 0.68
CA LEU A 61 15.06 9.05 -0.53
C LEU A 61 13.96 10.13 -0.45
N GLY A 62 13.87 10.86 0.66
CA GLY A 62 12.83 11.86 0.91
C GLY A 62 11.42 11.26 0.91
N ILE A 63 11.27 10.00 1.32
CA ILE A 63 9.99 9.29 1.39
C ILE A 63 9.32 9.63 2.73
N ARG A 64 8.04 9.99 2.67
CA ARG A 64 7.22 10.44 3.81
C ARG A 64 5.99 9.55 3.96
N LEU A 65 5.29 9.67 5.08
CA LEU A 65 4.03 8.94 5.32
C LEU A 65 3.01 9.15 4.19
N ASP A 66 2.94 10.35 3.62
CA ASP A 66 2.01 10.64 2.52
C ASP A 66 2.34 9.87 1.24
N ASP A 67 3.62 9.54 1.01
CA ASP A 67 4.01 8.65 -0.08
C ASP A 67 3.46 7.23 0.15
N TYR A 68 3.58 6.72 1.38
CA TYR A 68 3.04 5.41 1.76
C TYR A 68 1.53 5.36 1.53
N LYS A 69 0.80 6.38 2.00
CA LYS A 69 -0.66 6.50 1.80
C LYS A 69 -1.04 6.57 0.32
N GLN A 70 -0.29 7.32 -0.47
CA GLN A 70 -0.53 7.43 -1.90
C GLN A 70 -0.28 6.08 -2.60
N TRP A 71 0.81 5.38 -2.27
CA TRP A 71 1.16 4.13 -2.92
C TRP A 71 0.21 2.98 -2.55
N THR A 72 -0.24 2.90 -1.30
CA THR A 72 -1.28 1.93 -0.90
C THR A 72 -2.62 2.23 -1.57
N GLN A 73 -2.99 3.49 -1.72
CA GLN A 73 -4.19 3.91 -2.45
C GLN A 73 -4.11 3.54 -3.94
N GLU A 74 -2.96 3.77 -4.59
CA GLU A 74 -2.73 3.35 -5.98
C GLU A 74 -2.86 1.83 -6.15
N ALA A 75 -2.28 1.06 -5.22
CA ALA A 75 -2.44 -0.40 -5.21
C ALA A 75 -3.90 -0.81 -5.03
N PHE A 76 -4.66 -0.09 -4.20
CA PHE A 76 -6.08 -0.36 -3.97
C PHE A 76 -6.91 -0.11 -5.23
N VAL A 77 -6.69 1.02 -5.91
CA VAL A 77 -7.36 1.32 -7.19
C VAL A 77 -7.04 0.24 -8.23
N ALA A 78 -5.78 -0.21 -8.31
CA ALA A 78 -5.40 -1.30 -9.21
C ALA A 78 -6.04 -2.64 -8.83
N PHE A 79 -6.13 -2.95 -7.53
CA PHE A 79 -6.82 -4.14 -7.01
C PHE A 79 -8.31 -4.14 -7.37
N MET A 80 -8.99 -3.01 -7.17
CA MET A 80 -10.41 -2.85 -7.51
C MET A 80 -10.68 -3.05 -8.99
N LYS A 81 -9.88 -2.43 -9.87
CA LYS A 81 -9.99 -2.64 -11.33
C LYS A 81 -9.86 -4.12 -11.69
N ASN A 82 -8.88 -4.83 -11.13
CA ASN A 82 -8.71 -6.25 -11.41
C ASN A 82 -9.87 -7.13 -10.91
N ASN A 83 -10.50 -6.76 -9.80
CA ASN A 83 -11.68 -7.47 -9.29
C ASN A 83 -12.95 -7.15 -10.08
N GLU A 84 -13.14 -5.92 -10.55
CA GLU A 84 -14.25 -5.55 -11.44
C GLU A 84 -14.22 -6.37 -12.74
N TYR A 85 -13.04 -6.57 -13.33
CA TYR A 85 -12.87 -7.43 -14.52
C TYR A 85 -12.96 -8.93 -14.24
N SER A 86 -12.86 -9.37 -12.98
CA SER A 86 -13.00 -10.79 -12.62
C SER A 86 -14.46 -11.22 -12.41
N LEU A 87 -15.39 -10.25 -12.39
CA LEU A 87 -16.83 -10.46 -12.21
C LEU A 87 -17.65 -10.18 -13.48
N SER A 88 -17.01 -9.85 -14.61
CA SER A 88 -17.61 -9.70 -15.93
C SER A 88 -17.38 -10.93 -16.80
#